data_AF-A0A353GNJ3-F1
#
_entry.id   AF-A0A353GNJ3-F1
#
_cell.length_a   1.000
_cell.length_b   1.000
_cell.length_c   1.000
_cell.angle_alpha   90.00
_cell.angle_beta   90.00
_cell.angle_gamma   90.00
#
_symmetry.space_group_name_H-M   'P 1'
#
loop_
_entity.id
_entity.type
_entity.pdbx_description
1 polymer ?
#
loop_
_entity_poly.entity_id
_entity_poly.type
_entity_poly.pdbx_seq_one_letter_code
_entity_poly.pdbx_strand_id
1 'polypeptide(L)'
;MDTLKEERWAKDRDIFIADAKKEGCDVVVQAANSDDALQVSQCENLLSQGVKVLVIIPHNGDAMAPVVDEAAKAKVKTLAYDRLIKNCNLDLYISFDNEKVGYMQAAGIVKLVPTGTYFWFGGSPTDNNALMLKKGAFTVL
;
A
#
# COMPACT_ATOMS: atom_id res chain seq x y z
N MET A 1 7.25 -0.78 -5.87
CA MET A 1 6.17 0.11 -5.36
C MET A 1 5.26 0.52 -6.50
N ASP A 2 4.02 0.95 -6.23
CA ASP A 2 3.03 1.32 -7.26
C ASP A 2 3.55 2.44 -8.17
N THR A 3 3.78 3.63 -7.61
CA THR A 3 4.07 4.84 -8.40
C THR A 3 4.89 5.83 -7.57
N LEU A 4 5.54 6.78 -8.24
CA LEU A 4 6.21 7.92 -7.63
C LEU A 4 5.59 9.26 -8.06
N LYS A 5 4.44 9.24 -8.73
CA LYS A 5 3.71 10.43 -9.17
C LYS A 5 3.05 11.15 -7.99
N GLU A 6 2.55 10.40 -7.03
CA GLU A 6 1.99 10.91 -5.79
C GLU A 6 3.13 11.25 -4.84
N GLU A 7 3.14 12.50 -4.39
CA GLU A 7 4.21 13.07 -3.55
C GLU A 7 4.53 12.19 -2.33
N ARG A 8 3.50 11.57 -1.72
CA ARG A 8 3.68 10.74 -0.53
C ARG A 8 4.62 9.56 -0.77
N TRP A 9 4.59 8.92 -1.95
CA TRP A 9 5.37 7.71 -2.20
C TRP A 9 6.86 8.03 -2.34
N ALA A 10 7.19 9.18 -2.90
CA ALA A 10 8.57 9.65 -2.94
C ALA A 10 9.10 9.93 -1.52
N LYS A 11 8.29 10.57 -0.66
CA LYS A 11 8.65 10.83 0.74
C LYS A 11 8.79 9.55 1.55
N ASP A 12 7.81 8.64 1.46
CA ASP A 12 7.80 7.36 2.17
C ASP A 12 9.04 6.52 1.76
N ARG A 13 9.38 6.50 0.47
CA ARG A 13 10.61 5.87 -0.04
C ARG A 13 11.87 6.47 0.57
N ASP A 14 12.01 7.79 0.53
CA ASP A 14 13.24 8.47 0.96
C ASP A 14 13.49 8.28 2.45
N ILE A 15 12.43 8.34 3.26
CA ILE A 15 12.49 8.04 4.70
C ILE A 15 12.88 6.57 4.92
N PHE A 16 12.21 5.64 4.22
CA PHE A 16 12.51 4.22 4.34
C PHE A 16 13.95 3.88 3.97
N ILE A 17 14.48 4.40 2.86
CA ILE A 17 15.86 4.19 2.44
C ILE A 17 16.82 4.75 3.49
N ALA A 18 16.57 5.98 3.98
CA ALA A 18 17.44 6.63 4.95
C ALA A 18 17.51 5.82 6.25
N ASP A 19 16.39 5.31 6.74
CA ASP A 19 16.34 4.52 7.98
C ASP A 19 16.90 3.11 7.78
N ALA A 20 16.57 2.42 6.69
CA ALA A 20 17.17 1.12 6.36
C ALA A 20 18.70 1.20 6.26
N LYS A 21 19.24 2.28 5.68
CA LYS A 21 20.68 2.49 5.57
C LYS A 21 21.35 2.71 6.93
N LYS A 22 20.69 3.37 7.89
CA LYS A 22 21.21 3.50 9.27
C LYS A 22 21.32 2.15 9.96
N GLU A 23 20.42 1.22 9.63
CA GLU A 23 20.44 -0.16 10.11
C GLU A 23 21.38 -1.09 9.30
N GLY A 24 22.12 -0.55 8.33
CA GLY A 24 23.08 -1.32 7.50
C GLY A 24 22.43 -2.13 6.38
N CYS A 25 21.19 -1.83 6.01
CA CYS A 25 20.49 -2.47 4.89
C CYS A 25 20.62 -1.64 3.61
N ASP A 26 20.88 -2.32 2.49
CA ASP A 26 20.76 -1.73 1.14
C ASP A 26 19.33 -1.91 0.60
N VAL A 27 18.83 -0.87 -0.07
CA VAL A 27 17.47 -0.85 -0.62
C VAL A 27 17.52 -0.63 -2.12
N VAL A 28 16.99 -1.59 -2.88
CA VAL A 28 16.74 -1.46 -4.32
C VAL A 28 15.28 -1.08 -4.53
N VAL A 29 15.04 0.07 -5.18
CA VAL A 29 13.68 0.57 -5.43
C VAL A 29 13.31 0.41 -6.89
N GLN A 30 12.10 -0.10 -7.11
CA GLN A 30 11.44 -0.19 -8.42
C GLN A 30 10.06 0.46 -8.32
N ALA A 31 9.65 1.20 -9.34
CA ALA A 31 8.32 1.82 -9.43
C ALA A 31 7.61 1.35 -10.71
N ALA A 32 6.37 0.90 -10.58
CA ALA A 32 5.61 0.31 -11.67
C ALA A 32 4.73 1.30 -12.43
N ASN A 33 4.59 2.53 -11.92
CA ASN A 33 3.73 3.58 -12.46
C ASN A 33 2.29 3.11 -12.73
N SER A 34 1.72 2.35 -11.79
CA SER A 34 0.36 1.82 -11.86
C SER A 34 0.13 0.76 -12.94
N ASP A 35 1.20 0.09 -13.37
CA ASP A 35 1.15 -1.09 -14.25
C ASP A 35 1.35 -2.37 -13.44
N ASP A 36 0.29 -3.19 -13.32
CA ASP A 36 0.31 -4.43 -12.54
C ASP A 36 1.31 -5.45 -13.10
N ALA A 37 1.40 -5.60 -14.42
CA ALA A 37 2.28 -6.58 -15.06
C ALA A 37 3.75 -6.18 -14.89
N LEU A 38 4.04 -4.88 -15.01
CA LEU A 38 5.36 -4.35 -14.69
C LEU A 38 5.69 -4.56 -13.22
N GLN A 39 4.75 -4.32 -12.30
CA GLN A 39 4.99 -4.53 -10.88
C GLN A 39 5.30 -5.99 -10.55
N VAL A 40 4.59 -6.94 -11.16
CA VAL A 40 4.87 -8.38 -11.03
C VAL A 40 6.30 -8.68 -11.49
N SER A 41 6.65 -8.30 -12.73
CA SER A 41 7.97 -8.59 -13.30
C SER A 41 9.12 -7.94 -12.53
N GLN A 42 8.91 -6.75 -11.96
CA GLN A 42 9.88 -6.09 -11.08
C GLN A 42 10.10 -6.89 -9.80
N CYS A 43 9.05 -7.43 -9.20
CA CYS A 43 9.18 -8.26 -8.00
C CYS A 43 9.89 -9.58 -8.30
N GLU A 44 9.52 -10.29 -9.36
CA GLU A 44 10.17 -11.53 -9.80
C GLU A 44 11.68 -11.30 -10.05
N ASN A 45 12.02 -10.16 -10.64
CA ASN A 45 13.41 -9.76 -10.86
C ASN A 45 14.15 -9.55 -9.53
N LEU A 46 13.56 -8.85 -8.56
CA LEU A 46 14.16 -8.65 -7.23
C LEU A 46 14.33 -9.99 -6.49
N LEU A 47 13.36 -10.90 -6.58
CA LEU A 47 13.49 -12.25 -6.02
C LEU A 47 14.66 -13.01 -6.66
N SER A 48 14.81 -12.92 -7.98
CA SER A 48 15.93 -13.51 -8.72
C SER A 48 17.29 -12.91 -8.34
N GLN A 49 17.33 -11.63 -7.96
CA GLN A 49 18.52 -10.97 -7.41
C GLN A 49 18.86 -11.41 -5.98
N GLY A 50 18.01 -12.21 -5.33
CA GLY A 50 18.28 -12.80 -4.02
C GLY A 50 18.07 -11.86 -2.84
N VAL A 51 17.20 -10.86 -2.98
CA VAL A 51 16.77 -9.98 -1.88
C VAL A 51 16.28 -10.80 -0.68
N LYS A 52 16.50 -10.31 0.54
CA LYS A 52 16.09 -11.02 1.77
C LYS A 52 14.70 -10.62 2.25
N VAL A 53 14.27 -9.42 1.90
CA VAL A 53 12.96 -8.86 2.22
C VAL A 53 12.40 -8.20 0.96
N LEU A 54 11.13 -8.44 0.67
CA LEU A 54 10.37 -7.81 -0.38
C LEU A 54 9.28 -6.91 0.23
N VAL A 55 9.45 -5.59 0.08
CA VAL A 55 8.49 -4.59 0.56
C VAL A 55 7.64 -4.11 -0.61
N ILE A 56 6.33 -4.27 -0.53
CA ILE A 56 5.40 -4.06 -1.64
C ILE A 56 4.36 -3.01 -1.25
N ILE A 57 4.26 -1.96 -2.07
CA ILE A 57 3.10 -1.06 -2.10
C ILE A 57 2.31 -1.46 -3.36
N PRO A 58 1.28 -2.31 -3.25
CA PRO A 58 0.57 -2.84 -4.41
C PRO A 58 -0.23 -1.73 -5.10
N HIS A 59 -0.19 -1.69 -6.44
CA HIS A 59 -1.21 -0.98 -7.21
C HIS A 59 -2.54 -1.73 -7.12
N ASN A 60 -2.47 -3.05 -7.28
CA ASN A 60 -3.58 -3.98 -7.16
C ASN A 60 -3.18 -5.14 -6.24
N GLY A 61 -3.86 -5.27 -5.09
CA GLY A 61 -3.54 -6.29 -4.11
C GLY A 61 -3.75 -7.72 -4.62
N ASP A 62 -4.78 -7.96 -5.42
CA ASP A 62 -5.07 -9.31 -5.92
C ASP A 62 -4.04 -9.76 -6.96
N ALA A 63 -3.56 -8.83 -7.80
CA ALA A 63 -2.50 -9.09 -8.77
C ALA A 63 -1.15 -9.42 -8.11
N MET A 64 -0.89 -8.90 -6.91
CA MET A 64 0.36 -9.13 -6.18
C MET A 64 0.35 -10.37 -5.29
N ALA A 65 -0.82 -10.96 -5.02
CA ALA A 65 -0.92 -12.13 -4.16
C ALA A 65 -0.03 -13.32 -4.61
N PRO A 66 0.02 -13.70 -5.92
CA PRO A 66 0.89 -14.78 -6.39
C PRO A 66 2.39 -14.52 -6.16
N VAL A 67 2.82 -13.26 -6.30
CA VAL A 67 4.21 -12.84 -6.08
C VAL A 67 4.61 -13.00 -4.62
N VAL A 68 3.71 -12.68 -3.68
CA VAL A 68 3.95 -12.88 -2.24
C VAL A 68 4.12 -14.38 -1.94
N ASP A 69 3.31 -15.24 -2.54
CA ASP A 69 3.44 -16.69 -2.37
C ASP A 69 4.73 -17.25 -3.00
N GLU A 70 5.20 -16.67 -4.10
CA GLU A 70 6.49 -17.00 -4.70
C GLU A 70 7.66 -16.59 -3.79
N ALA A 71 7.62 -15.37 -3.25
CA ALA A 71 8.60 -14.90 -2.28
C ALA A 71 8.68 -15.81 -1.05
N ALA A 72 7.54 -16.26 -0.53
CA ALA A 72 7.47 -17.21 0.57
C ALA A 72 8.16 -18.55 0.24
N LYS A 73 7.95 -19.10 -0.97
CA LYS A 73 8.64 -20.32 -1.46
C LYS A 73 10.15 -20.11 -1.58
N ALA A 74 10.58 -18.92 -1.98
CA ALA A 74 11.98 -18.52 -2.04
C ALA A 74 12.59 -18.18 -0.65
N LYS A 75 11.82 -18.31 0.44
CA LYS A 75 12.20 -17.95 1.81
C LYS A 75 12.58 -16.47 1.98
N VAL A 76 12.01 -15.60 1.14
CA VAL A 76 12.11 -14.14 1.22
C VAL A 76 10.96 -13.63 2.10
N LYS A 77 11.28 -12.74 3.05
CA LYS A 77 10.25 -12.14 3.91
C LYS A 77 9.45 -11.07 3.17
N THR A 78 8.15 -11.00 3.40
CA THR A 78 7.25 -10.10 2.66
C THR A 78 6.57 -9.09 3.56
N LEU A 79 6.53 -7.84 3.11
CA LEU A 79 5.86 -6.75 3.81
C LEU A 79 4.95 -5.99 2.85
N ALA A 80 3.66 -5.92 3.15
CA ALA A 80 2.75 -5.00 2.48
C ALA A 80 2.80 -3.65 3.19
N TYR A 81 3.19 -2.60 2.48
CA TYR A 81 3.32 -1.26 3.02
C TYR A 81 2.17 -0.38 2.54
N ASP A 82 1.50 0.27 3.48
CA ASP A 82 0.30 1.10 3.36
C ASP A 82 -0.94 0.34 2.85
N ARG A 83 -0.86 -0.37 1.73
CA ARG A 83 -1.97 -1.08 1.10
C ARG A 83 -1.86 -2.58 1.29
N LEU A 84 -2.92 -3.18 1.84
CA LEU A 84 -2.95 -4.62 2.14
C LEU A 84 -3.02 -5.48 0.87
N ILE A 85 -2.18 -6.51 0.81
CA ILE A 85 -2.28 -7.63 -0.14
C ILE A 85 -3.00 -8.77 0.58
N LYS A 86 -4.13 -9.22 0.03
CA LYS A 86 -4.96 -10.28 0.64
C LYS A 86 -4.65 -11.63 0.00
N ASN A 87 -5.17 -12.70 0.60
CA ASN A 87 -5.18 -14.05 0.01
C ASN A 87 -3.79 -14.61 -0.35
N CYS A 88 -2.77 -14.31 0.43
CA CYS A 88 -1.40 -14.77 0.24
C CYS A 88 -0.68 -14.97 1.58
N ASN A 89 0.49 -15.60 1.55
CA ASN A 89 1.33 -15.85 2.72
C ASN A 89 2.19 -14.64 3.12
N LEU A 90 1.53 -13.53 3.45
CA LEU A 90 2.18 -12.28 3.83
C LEU A 90 2.76 -12.33 5.26
N ASP A 91 4.02 -11.94 5.47
CA ASP A 91 4.62 -11.93 6.81
C ASP A 91 4.20 -10.72 7.65
N LEU A 92 4.10 -9.53 7.04
CA LEU A 92 3.79 -8.30 7.75
C LEU A 92 2.97 -7.31 6.90
N TYR A 93 2.07 -6.59 7.55
CA TYR A 93 1.34 -5.46 6.99
C TYR A 93 1.52 -4.25 7.91
N ILE A 94 1.95 -3.12 7.33
CA ILE A 94 2.09 -1.84 8.04
C ILE A 94 1.24 -0.79 7.33
N SER A 95 0.38 -0.10 8.09
CA SER A 95 -0.46 0.97 7.58
C SER A 95 -0.99 1.85 8.72
N PHE A 96 -1.81 2.83 8.35
CA PHE A 96 -2.59 3.63 9.27
C PHE A 96 -3.91 2.94 9.64
N ASP A 97 -4.62 3.49 10.64
CA ASP A 97 -6.02 3.14 10.90
C ASP A 97 -6.91 3.78 9.82
N ASN A 98 -7.10 3.05 8.72
CA ASN A 98 -7.81 3.51 7.53
C ASN A 98 -9.31 3.78 7.79
N GLU A 99 -9.96 3.03 8.69
CA GLU A 99 -11.34 3.33 9.09
C GLU A 99 -11.39 4.64 9.89
N LYS A 100 -10.42 4.87 10.79
CA LYS A 100 -10.33 6.14 11.52
C LYS A 100 -10.05 7.33 10.60
N VAL A 101 -9.22 7.16 9.58
CA VAL A 101 -8.99 8.19 8.54
C VAL A 101 -10.31 8.57 7.87
N GLY A 102 -11.08 7.58 7.41
CA GLY A 102 -12.39 7.80 6.79
C GLY A 102 -13.37 8.52 7.73
N TYR A 103 -13.45 8.06 8.98
CA TYR A 103 -14.25 8.73 10.02
C TYR A 103 -13.84 10.20 10.20
N MET A 104 -12.53 10.48 10.30
CA MET A 104 -12.02 11.83 10.52
C MET A 104 -12.32 12.76 9.34
N GLN A 105 -12.25 12.26 8.11
CA GLN A 105 -12.62 13.01 6.91
C GLN A 105 -14.11 13.41 6.95
N ALA A 106 -15.01 12.45 7.21
CA ALA A 106 -16.45 12.70 7.28
C ALA A 106 -16.84 13.58 8.48
N ALA A 107 -16.30 13.31 9.66
CA ALA A 107 -16.53 14.12 10.86
C ALA A 107 -16.06 15.57 10.67
N GLY A 108 -14.94 15.77 9.94
CA GLY A 108 -14.42 17.10 9.61
C GLY A 108 -15.41 17.92 8.79
N ILE A 109 -15.98 17.34 7.73
CA ILE A 109 -16.93 18.07 6.86
C ILE A 109 -18.28 18.29 7.55
N VAL A 110 -18.84 17.29 8.23
CA VAL A 110 -20.13 17.41 8.95
C VAL A 110 -20.05 18.42 10.09
N LYS A 111 -18.88 18.58 10.73
CA LYS A 111 -18.68 19.63 11.73
C LYS A 111 -18.80 21.05 11.14
N LEU A 112 -18.35 21.24 9.90
CA LEU A 112 -18.37 22.55 9.22
C LEU A 112 -19.72 22.84 8.57
N VAL A 113 -20.31 21.83 7.95
CA VAL A 113 -21.60 21.90 7.26
C VAL A 113 -22.44 20.75 7.81
N PRO A 114 -23.28 20.94 8.84
CA PRO A 114 -24.00 19.83 9.49
C PRO A 114 -25.14 19.22 8.67
N THR A 115 -25.71 19.99 7.73
CA THR A 115 -26.84 19.55 6.89
C THR A 115 -26.59 19.88 5.43
N GLY A 116 -27.07 19.02 4.53
CA GLY A 116 -26.92 19.20 3.09
C GLY A 116 -26.84 17.88 2.34
N THR A 117 -26.58 17.96 1.04
CA THR A 117 -26.29 16.79 0.20
C THR A 117 -24.78 16.60 0.11
N TYR A 118 -24.30 15.42 0.50
CA TYR A 118 -22.88 15.06 0.39
C TYR A 118 -22.64 14.16 -0.83
N PHE A 119 -21.50 14.36 -1.48
CA PHE A 119 -21.01 13.49 -2.54
C PHE A 119 -19.75 12.77 -2.05
N TRP A 120 -19.72 11.44 -2.16
CA TRP A 120 -18.57 10.62 -1.80
C TRP A 120 -17.71 10.33 -3.04
N PHE A 121 -16.47 10.80 -3.01
CA PHE A 121 -15.44 10.44 -3.97
C PHE A 121 -14.51 9.40 -3.32
N GLY A 122 -14.69 8.13 -3.69
CA GLY A 122 -13.88 7.02 -3.19
C GLY A 122 -12.59 6.81 -3.97
N GLY A 123 -11.66 6.06 -3.38
CA GLY A 123 -10.47 5.55 -4.07
C GLY A 123 -10.76 4.35 -4.97
N SER A 124 -9.70 3.75 -5.50
CA SER A 124 -9.78 2.57 -6.38
C SER A 124 -10.50 1.39 -5.69
N PRO A 125 -11.38 0.64 -6.38
CA PRO A 125 -11.97 -0.58 -5.82
C PRO A 125 -10.95 -1.70 -5.60
N THR A 126 -9.78 -1.65 -6.25
CA THR A 126 -8.68 -2.61 -6.06
C THR A 126 -7.75 -2.25 -4.89
N ASP A 127 -7.91 -1.06 -4.30
CA ASP A 127 -7.20 -0.64 -3.11
C ASP A 127 -8.04 -0.98 -1.87
N ASN A 128 -7.52 -1.89 -1.03
CA ASN A 128 -8.20 -2.28 0.21
C ASN A 128 -8.44 -1.08 1.15
N ASN A 129 -7.56 -0.09 1.14
CA ASN A 129 -7.69 1.09 1.99
C ASN A 129 -8.90 1.93 1.59
N ALA A 130 -9.20 2.05 0.28
CA ALA A 130 -10.36 2.80 -0.20
C ALA A 130 -11.69 2.24 0.37
N LEU A 131 -11.78 0.92 0.53
CA LEU A 131 -12.93 0.26 1.14
C LEU A 131 -13.05 0.59 2.64
N MET A 132 -11.91 0.59 3.35
CA MET A 132 -11.85 0.91 4.78
C MET A 132 -12.16 2.39 5.04
N LEU A 133 -11.65 3.30 4.22
CA LEU A 133 -11.95 4.74 4.28
C LEU A 133 -13.45 4.96 4.09
N LYS A 134 -14.06 4.32 3.08
CA LYS A 134 -15.51 4.40 2.87
C LYS A 134 -16.27 3.89 4.09
N LYS A 135 -15.89 2.72 4.62
CA LYS A 135 -16.54 2.16 5.81
C LYS A 135 -16.48 3.13 6.99
N GLY A 136 -15.31 3.72 7.26
CA GLY A 136 -15.13 4.73 8.30
C GLY A 136 -15.99 5.99 8.09
N ALA A 137 -15.99 6.54 6.88
CA ALA A 137 -16.74 7.75 6.54
C ALA A 137 -18.26 7.58 6.71
N PHE A 138 -18.80 6.42 6.31
CA PHE A 138 -20.24 6.10 6.40
C PHE A 138 -20.70 5.71 7.80
N THR A 139 -19.83 5.80 8.82
CA THR A 139 -20.27 5.81 10.22
C THR A 139 -20.77 7.19 10.67
N VAL A 140 -20.50 8.23 9.87
CA VAL A 140 -20.84 9.63 10.15
C VAL A 140 -21.86 10.19 9.14
N LEU A 141 -21.67 9.89 7.85
CA LEU A 141 -22.56 10.29 6.76
C LEU A 141 -23.81 9.41 6.72
#